data_AF-A0A427URR9-F1
#
_entry.id   AF-A0A427URR9-F1
#
_cell.length_a   1.000
_cell.length_b   1.000
_cell.length_c   1.000
_cell.angle_alpha   90.00
_cell.angle_beta   90.00
_cell.angle_gamma   90.00
#
_symmetry.space_group_name_H-M   'P 1'
#
loop_
_entity.id
_entity.type
_entity.pdbx_description
1 polymer ?
#
loop_
_entity_poly.entity_id
_entity_poly.type
_entity_poly.pdbx_seq_one_letter_code
_entity_poly.pdbx_strand_id
1 'polypeptide(L)'
;MGFFDMLFSGIGSLFSAAVSVVSEVVSTVKTYFTAKEIVTKTVYDERDKKQDQIHELNQEIQFLHRKLNESGRITEQQRKRLYELDEERNFLKQGIKSDSQIIAADRFQQNENNIHKVDIDLETTHVLQWNAFADTMAKTCPKCQRPMKLQWARNLVHVNPQDFYWGCTGWYFNNKQVRLCEYRENLSRQDLALMTDTSAPEFSLSAQDFNIILQDQSTSESIIERMDDLQSDLRKNKLGISIVCCPIHAEPMTLQKKKNGVGLLDQYYLRCPHWAPNDQGCPYTEKLKSGSQLAALLKHQTGTGIL
;
A
#
# COMPACT_ATOMS: atom_id res chain seq x y z
N MET A 1 16.46 -9.26 16.02
CA MET A 1 15.19 -9.02 15.32
C MET A 1 15.10 -10.06 14.21
N GLY A 2 14.02 -10.83 14.13
CA GLY A 2 13.84 -11.80 13.05
C GLY A 2 13.41 -11.11 11.75
N PHE A 3 13.60 -11.76 10.60
CA PHE A 3 13.17 -11.24 9.29
C PHE A 3 11.68 -10.87 9.26
N PHE A 4 10.81 -11.72 9.86
CA PHE A 4 9.37 -11.49 9.87
C PHE A 4 8.91 -10.37 10.82
N ASP A 5 9.76 -9.94 11.74
CA ASP A 5 9.49 -8.79 12.61
C ASP A 5 9.77 -7.45 11.90
N MET A 6 10.39 -7.49 10.72
CA MET A 6 10.73 -6.29 9.95
C MET A 6 9.51 -5.74 9.22
N LEU A 7 9.18 -4.48 9.49
CA LEU A 7 8.06 -3.75 8.92
C LEU A 7 8.42 -3.11 7.57
N PHE A 8 8.62 -3.94 6.55
CA PHE A 8 8.85 -3.44 5.19
C PHE A 8 7.60 -2.79 4.60
N SER A 9 7.77 -1.70 3.88
CA SER A 9 6.76 -1.13 2.98
C SER A 9 6.84 -1.78 1.60
N GLY A 10 5.75 -1.78 0.84
CA GLY A 10 5.75 -2.31 -0.53
C GLY A 10 6.73 -1.61 -1.48
N ILE A 11 7.17 -0.39 -1.16
CA ILE A 11 8.20 0.34 -1.91
C ILE A 11 9.64 0.04 -1.45
N GLY A 12 9.81 -0.83 -0.45
CA GLY A 12 11.13 -1.29 0.01
C GLY A 12 11.76 -0.40 1.07
N SER A 13 10.98 0.38 1.82
CA SER A 13 11.46 1.06 3.04
C SER A 13 11.24 0.17 4.26
N LEU A 14 12.08 0.30 5.29
CA LEU A 14 11.93 -0.41 6.56
C LEU A 14 11.56 0.58 7.67
N PHE A 15 10.40 0.37 8.29
CA PHE A 15 9.99 1.07 9.51
C PHE A 15 10.63 0.45 10.74
N SER A 16 10.65 1.20 11.85
CA SER A 16 11.14 0.70 13.13
C SER A 16 12.57 0.16 13.05
N ALA A 17 13.42 0.90 12.32
CA ALA A 17 14.84 0.59 12.17
C ALA A 17 15.59 0.81 13.50
N ALA A 18 15.48 -0.19 14.39
CA ALA A 18 16.14 -0.22 15.69
C ALA A 18 17.68 -0.25 15.56
N VAL A 19 18.17 -0.86 14.48
CA VAL A 19 19.57 -0.88 14.09
C VAL A 19 19.91 0.44 13.37
N SER A 20 21.08 1.02 13.65
CA SER A 20 21.52 2.25 12.98
C SER A 20 22.23 1.98 11.64
N VAL A 21 22.71 0.75 11.43
CA VAL A 21 23.56 0.37 10.30
C VAL A 21 22.75 -0.41 9.26
N VAL A 22 22.67 0.13 8.05
CA VAL A 22 21.92 -0.49 6.93
C VAL A 22 22.49 -1.87 6.57
N SER A 23 23.82 -2.02 6.52
CA SER A 23 24.46 -3.28 6.15
C SER A 23 24.17 -4.44 7.11
N GLU A 24 23.87 -4.17 8.38
CA GLU A 24 23.43 -5.20 9.34
C GLU A 24 22.03 -5.72 9.01
N VAL A 25 21.12 -4.81 8.63
CA VAL A 25 19.77 -5.19 8.16
C VAL A 25 19.88 -5.98 6.86
N VAL A 26 20.68 -5.51 5.89
CA VAL A 26 20.91 -6.22 4.64
C VAL A 26 21.56 -7.58 4.87
N SER A 27 22.52 -7.69 5.80
CA SER A 27 23.11 -8.97 6.18
C SER A 27 22.08 -9.95 6.73
N THR A 28 21.12 -9.45 7.54
CA THR A 28 20.01 -10.25 8.05
C THR A 28 19.11 -10.77 6.92
N VAL A 29 18.79 -9.91 5.95
CA VAL A 29 18.01 -10.29 4.75
C VAL A 29 18.77 -11.35 3.92
N LYS A 30 20.05 -11.10 3.59
CA LYS A 30 20.90 -12.03 2.84
C LYS A 30 20.99 -13.39 3.53
N THR A 31 21.22 -13.39 4.84
CA THR A 31 21.28 -14.62 5.65
C THR A 31 19.96 -15.40 5.59
N TYR A 32 18.84 -14.70 5.73
CA TYR A 32 17.52 -15.33 5.63
C TYR A 32 17.29 -15.93 4.23
N PHE A 33 17.64 -15.20 3.16
CA PHE A 33 17.47 -15.65 1.78
C PHE A 33 18.33 -16.89 1.49
N THR A 34 19.59 -16.89 1.92
CA THR A 34 20.47 -18.05 1.76
C THR A 34 19.97 -19.25 2.57
N ALA A 35 19.59 -19.06 3.83
CA ALA A 35 19.11 -20.15 4.70
C ALA A 35 17.78 -20.78 4.22
N LYS A 36 16.98 -20.02 3.47
CA LYS A 36 15.71 -20.47 2.89
C LYS A 36 15.80 -20.78 1.39
N GLU A 37 16.99 -20.73 0.81
CA GLU A 37 17.23 -20.96 -0.61
C GLU A 37 16.30 -20.12 -1.51
N ILE A 38 16.05 -18.87 -1.12
CA ILE A 38 15.12 -17.98 -1.82
C ILE A 38 15.69 -17.59 -3.18
N VAL A 39 14.97 -17.99 -4.24
CA VAL A 39 15.19 -17.50 -5.60
C VAL A 39 14.19 -16.39 -5.87
N THR A 40 14.64 -15.14 -5.80
CA THR A 40 13.76 -13.96 -5.82
C THR A 40 12.87 -13.92 -7.05
N LYS A 41 13.41 -14.18 -8.25
CA LYS A 41 12.62 -14.27 -9.50
C LYS A 41 11.43 -15.23 -9.38
N THR A 42 11.64 -16.40 -8.79
CA THR A 42 10.57 -17.37 -8.55
C THR A 42 9.50 -16.81 -7.62
N VAL A 43 9.89 -16.07 -6.58
CA VAL A 43 8.96 -15.41 -5.65
C VAL A 43 8.11 -14.34 -6.37
N TYR A 44 8.67 -13.57 -7.30
CA TYR A 44 7.90 -12.65 -8.13
C TYR A 44 6.85 -13.41 -8.97
N ASP A 45 7.29 -14.43 -9.72
CA ASP A 45 6.41 -15.23 -10.59
C ASP A 45 5.30 -15.92 -9.79
N GLU A 46 5.63 -16.43 -8.60
CA GLU A 46 4.67 -17.07 -7.70
C GLU A 46 3.67 -16.08 -7.10
N ARG A 47 4.11 -14.87 -6.73
CA ARG A 47 3.20 -13.83 -6.23
C ARG A 47 2.20 -13.42 -7.29
N ASP A 48 2.67 -13.23 -8.52
CA ASP A 48 1.82 -12.84 -9.65
C ASP A 48 0.80 -13.95 -9.97
N LYS A 49 1.21 -15.23 -10.00
CA LYS A 49 0.28 -16.37 -10.14
C LYS A 49 -0.78 -16.40 -9.04
N LYS A 50 -0.40 -16.18 -7.77
CA LYS A 50 -1.36 -16.14 -6.66
C LYS A 50 -2.34 -14.96 -6.80
N GLN A 51 -1.90 -13.83 -7.36
CA GLN A 51 -2.76 -12.69 -7.64
C GLN A 51 -3.77 -12.99 -8.76
N ASP A 52 -3.36 -13.68 -9.83
CA ASP A 52 -4.26 -14.14 -10.89
C ASP A 52 -5.32 -15.11 -10.35
N GLN A 53 -4.91 -16.08 -9.52
CA GLN A 53 -5.82 -17.01 -8.85
C GLN A 53 -6.83 -16.28 -7.94
N ILE A 54 -6.36 -15.30 -7.17
CA ILE A 54 -7.24 -14.48 -6.34
C ILE A 54 -8.26 -13.70 -7.17
N HIS A 55 -7.86 -13.18 -8.33
CA HIS A 55 -8.75 -12.46 -9.22
C HIS A 55 -9.89 -13.36 -9.69
N GLU A 56 -9.58 -14.56 -10.19
CA GLU A 56 -10.56 -15.55 -10.63
C GLU A 56 -11.50 -15.97 -9.49
N LEU A 57 -10.92 -16.24 -8.31
CA LEU A 57 -11.66 -16.61 -7.11
C LEU A 57 -12.65 -15.50 -6.71
N ASN A 58 -12.21 -14.24 -6.68
CA ASN A 58 -13.08 -13.13 -6.31
C ASN A 58 -14.21 -12.92 -7.33
N GLN A 59 -13.97 -13.17 -8.62
CA GLN A 59 -15.03 -13.17 -9.63
C GLN A 59 -16.09 -14.24 -9.34
N GLU A 60 -15.68 -15.45 -8.94
CA GLU A 60 -16.60 -16.53 -8.57
C GLU A 60 -17.42 -16.18 -7.31
N ILE A 61 -16.77 -15.67 -6.26
CA ILE A 61 -17.45 -15.20 -5.04
C ILE A 61 -18.51 -14.16 -5.39
N GLN A 62 -18.15 -13.16 -6.21
CA GLN A 62 -19.09 -12.12 -6.63
C GLN A 62 -20.25 -12.65 -7.45
N PHE A 63 -20.00 -13.60 -8.35
CA PHE A 63 -21.04 -14.26 -9.12
C PHE A 63 -22.02 -15.02 -8.23
N LEU A 64 -21.52 -15.79 -7.26
CA LEU A 64 -22.34 -16.50 -6.29
C LEU A 64 -23.15 -15.51 -5.45
N HIS A 65 -22.54 -14.47 -4.88
CA HIS A 65 -23.25 -13.44 -4.12
C HIS A 65 -24.35 -12.73 -4.92
N ARG A 66 -24.14 -12.44 -6.21
CA ARG A 66 -25.19 -11.87 -7.08
C ARG A 66 -26.38 -12.81 -7.22
N LYS A 67 -26.13 -14.09 -7.49
CA LYS A 67 -27.20 -15.10 -7.55
C LYS A 67 -28.00 -15.21 -6.25
N LEU A 68 -27.35 -15.02 -5.09
CA LEU A 68 -28.04 -14.97 -3.80
C LEU A 68 -28.99 -13.79 -3.68
N ASN A 69 -28.52 -12.61 -4.06
CA ASN A 69 -29.31 -11.40 -3.96
C ASN A 69 -30.52 -11.44 -4.93
N GLU A 70 -30.37 -12.06 -6.09
CA GLU A 70 -31.43 -12.19 -7.09
C GLU A 70 -32.49 -13.24 -6.73
N SER A 71 -32.09 -14.41 -6.20
CA SER A 71 -33.00 -15.53 -5.94
C SER A 71 -33.52 -15.60 -4.49
N GLY A 72 -32.86 -14.89 -3.55
CA GLY A 72 -33.18 -14.91 -2.13
C GLY A 72 -32.94 -16.26 -1.44
N ARG A 73 -32.40 -17.27 -2.15
CA ARG A 73 -32.18 -18.63 -1.65
C ARG A 73 -30.83 -19.15 -2.11
N ILE A 74 -30.12 -19.84 -1.23
CA ILE A 74 -28.87 -20.55 -1.52
C ILE A 74 -29.10 -22.05 -1.41
N THR A 75 -28.56 -22.83 -2.35
CA THR A 75 -28.46 -24.27 -2.14
C THR A 75 -27.37 -24.58 -1.12
N GLU A 76 -27.47 -25.69 -0.40
CA GLU A 76 -26.41 -26.11 0.52
C GLU A 76 -25.04 -26.23 -0.19
N GLN A 77 -25.04 -26.71 -1.44
CA GLN A 77 -23.86 -26.80 -2.28
C GLN A 77 -23.22 -25.43 -2.55
N GLN A 78 -24.01 -24.40 -2.86
CA GLN A 78 -23.51 -23.04 -3.07
C GLN A 78 -22.94 -22.43 -1.78
N ARG A 79 -23.57 -22.71 -0.63
CA ARG A 79 -23.06 -22.26 0.67
C ARG A 79 -21.72 -22.91 0.98
N LYS A 80 -21.60 -24.21 0.73
CA LYS A 80 -20.35 -24.95 0.88
C LYS A 80 -19.26 -24.39 -0.03
N ARG A 81 -19.57 -24.13 -1.30
CA ARG A 81 -18.60 -23.54 -2.25
C ARG A 81 -18.13 -22.16 -1.83
N LEU A 82 -19.02 -21.29 -1.33
CA LEU A 82 -18.63 -19.97 -0.79
C LEU A 82 -17.66 -20.09 0.38
N TYR A 83 -17.89 -21.03 1.28
CA TYR A 83 -16.97 -21.29 2.40
C TYR A 83 -15.60 -21.78 1.90
N GLU A 84 -15.57 -22.71 0.95
CA GLU A 84 -14.32 -23.19 0.33
C GLU A 84 -13.55 -22.07 -0.37
N LEU A 85 -14.24 -21.20 -1.12
CA LEU A 85 -13.65 -20.04 -1.78
C LEU A 85 -13.07 -19.04 -0.76
N ASP A 86 -13.77 -18.79 0.34
CA ASP A 86 -13.28 -17.87 1.38
C ASP A 86 -12.00 -18.42 2.06
N GLU A 87 -11.92 -19.72 2.32
CA GLU A 87 -10.72 -20.39 2.85
C GLU A 87 -9.55 -20.32 1.86
N GLU A 88 -9.80 -20.64 0.59
CA GLU A 88 -8.80 -20.56 -0.48
C GLU A 88 -8.28 -19.12 -0.65
N ARG A 89 -9.16 -18.12 -0.61
CA ARG A 89 -8.76 -16.70 -0.65
C ARG A 89 -7.89 -16.32 0.52
N ASN A 90 -8.23 -16.78 1.73
CA ASN A 90 -7.45 -16.50 2.93
C ASN A 90 -6.05 -17.11 2.84
N PHE A 91 -5.94 -18.33 2.34
CA PHE A 91 -4.67 -18.99 2.09
C PHE A 91 -3.81 -18.22 1.07
N LEU A 92 -4.37 -17.90 -0.10
CA LEU A 92 -3.67 -17.14 -1.15
C LEU A 92 -3.22 -15.77 -0.65
N LYS A 93 -4.06 -15.08 0.12
CA LYS A 93 -3.74 -13.77 0.69
C LYS A 93 -2.55 -13.83 1.66
N GLN A 94 -2.46 -14.87 2.48
CA GLN A 94 -1.30 -15.08 3.35
C GLN A 94 -0.03 -15.32 2.52
N GLY A 95 -0.12 -16.12 1.46
CA GLY A 95 0.96 -16.34 0.50
C GLY A 95 1.43 -15.04 -0.13
N ILE A 96 0.52 -14.27 -0.73
CA ILE A 96 0.84 -12.96 -1.35
C ILE A 96 1.50 -12.01 -0.35
N LYS A 97 1.01 -11.96 0.90
CA LYS A 97 1.62 -11.12 1.95
C LYS A 97 3.07 -11.54 2.23
N SER A 98 3.33 -12.84 2.36
CA SER A 98 4.67 -13.39 2.59
C SER A 98 5.59 -13.07 1.42
N ASP A 99 5.15 -13.35 0.20
CA ASP A 99 5.93 -13.11 -1.02
C ASP A 99 6.21 -11.61 -1.20
N SER A 100 5.24 -10.75 -0.88
CA SER A 100 5.42 -9.30 -0.96
C SER A 100 6.44 -8.78 0.06
N GLN A 101 6.53 -9.40 1.24
CA GLN A 101 7.57 -9.06 2.23
C GLN A 101 8.97 -9.44 1.74
N ILE A 102 9.10 -10.60 1.09
CA ILE A 102 10.36 -11.04 0.47
C ILE A 102 10.74 -10.09 -0.67
N ILE A 103 9.79 -9.74 -1.54
CA ILE A 103 9.99 -8.80 -2.65
C ILE A 103 10.42 -7.42 -2.14
N ALA A 104 9.80 -6.91 -1.07
CA ALA A 104 10.18 -5.64 -0.47
C ALA A 104 11.60 -5.67 0.13
N ALA A 105 11.97 -6.78 0.79
CA ALA A 105 13.30 -6.97 1.35
C ALA A 105 14.38 -7.13 0.26
N ASP A 106 14.05 -7.82 -0.85
CA ASP A 106 14.91 -7.93 -2.03
C ASP A 106 15.19 -6.54 -2.63
N ARG A 107 14.16 -5.71 -2.82
CA ARG A 107 14.32 -4.31 -3.28
C ARG A 107 15.20 -3.49 -2.34
N PHE A 108 14.97 -3.61 -1.04
CA PHE A 108 15.80 -2.94 -0.02
C PHE A 108 17.27 -3.33 -0.15
N GLN A 109 17.56 -4.62 -0.30
CA GLN A 109 18.93 -5.12 -0.48
C GLN A 109 19.54 -4.69 -1.81
N GLN A 110 18.80 -4.75 -2.92
CA GLN A 110 19.32 -4.36 -4.24
C GLN A 110 19.72 -2.87 -4.29
N ASN A 111 19.03 -2.04 -3.50
CA ASN A 111 19.28 -0.62 -3.40
C ASN A 111 20.14 -0.23 -2.19
N GLU A 112 20.85 -1.19 -1.55
CA GLU A 112 21.62 -1.01 -0.31
C GLU A 112 22.44 0.30 -0.27
N ASN A 113 23.11 0.66 -1.37
CA ASN A 113 23.94 1.86 -1.47
C ASN A 113 23.17 3.19 -1.40
N ASN A 114 21.88 3.17 -1.73
CA ASN A 114 21.00 4.35 -1.69
C ASN A 114 20.07 4.34 -0.47
N ILE A 115 20.05 3.24 0.30
CA ILE A 115 19.29 3.17 1.54
C ILE A 115 20.04 3.95 2.63
N HIS A 116 19.35 4.93 3.21
CA HIS A 116 19.84 5.64 4.39
C HIS A 116 18.80 5.58 5.50
N LYS A 117 19.31 5.62 6.74
CA LYS A 117 18.46 5.85 7.91
C LYS A 117 18.09 7.33 7.98
N VAL A 118 16.80 7.60 8.07
CA VAL A 118 16.21 8.93 8.24
C VAL A 118 15.41 8.90 9.54
N ASP A 119 15.77 9.79 10.47
CA ASP A 119 14.96 10.05 11.66
C ASP A 119 13.93 11.13 11.29
N ILE A 120 12.65 10.83 11.49
CA ILE A 120 11.54 11.68 11.08
C ILE A 120 11.32 12.79 12.10
N ASP A 121 11.48 14.02 11.64
CA ASP A 121 11.23 15.28 12.34
C ASP A 121 10.31 16.19 11.52
N LEU A 122 10.24 17.47 11.87
CA LEU A 122 9.39 18.44 11.18
C LEU A 122 9.82 18.71 9.73
N GLU A 123 11.10 18.57 9.40
CA GLU A 123 11.64 18.86 8.07
C GLU A 123 11.50 17.66 7.12
N THR A 124 11.52 16.45 7.70
CA THR A 124 11.56 15.17 6.97
C THR A 124 10.23 14.41 6.96
N THR A 125 9.13 15.00 7.44
CA THR A 125 7.80 14.33 7.44
C THR A 125 7.35 13.86 6.06
N HIS A 126 7.78 14.55 5.00
CA HIS A 126 7.48 14.19 3.62
C HIS A 126 8.07 12.81 3.22
N VAL A 127 9.17 12.37 3.85
CA VAL A 127 9.76 11.02 3.71
C VAL A 127 8.84 9.95 4.31
N LEU A 128 8.19 10.26 5.43
CA LEU A 128 7.20 9.37 6.04
C LEU A 128 5.91 9.30 5.20
N GLN A 129 5.47 10.43 4.66
CA GLN A 129 4.31 10.50 3.74
C GLN A 129 4.51 9.66 2.47
N TRP A 130 5.72 9.66 1.92
CA TRP A 130 6.13 8.87 0.75
C TRP A 130 5.71 7.39 0.85
N ASN A 131 5.76 6.84 2.07
CA ASN A 131 5.45 5.44 2.34
C ASN A 131 3.96 5.15 2.59
N ALA A 132 3.14 6.15 2.87
CA ALA A 132 1.86 5.94 3.54
C ALA A 132 0.76 5.28 2.68
N PHE A 133 0.87 5.40 1.34
CA PHE A 133 -0.06 4.72 0.44
C PHE A 133 0.30 3.25 0.22
N ALA A 134 1.58 2.88 0.38
CA ALA A 134 2.08 1.52 0.22
C ALA A 134 1.54 0.61 1.33
N ASP A 135 1.43 -0.68 1.05
CA ASP A 135 1.14 -1.64 2.12
C ASP A 135 2.36 -1.76 3.04
N THR A 136 2.12 -1.86 4.35
CA THR A 136 3.15 -2.15 5.35
C THR A 136 3.01 -3.61 5.77
N MET A 137 4.01 -4.42 5.44
CA MET A 137 4.07 -5.83 5.78
C MET A 137 4.23 -6.00 7.28
N ALA A 138 3.74 -7.10 7.82
CA ALA A 138 3.77 -7.47 9.24
C ALA A 138 3.06 -6.52 10.26
N LYS A 139 2.64 -5.29 9.91
CA LYS A 139 1.84 -4.45 10.84
C LYS A 139 0.36 -4.87 10.88
N THR A 140 -0.06 -5.48 11.97
CA THR A 140 -1.45 -5.96 12.19
C THR A 140 -2.12 -5.31 13.39
N CYS A 141 -3.43 -5.09 13.28
CA CYS A 141 -4.25 -4.52 14.33
C CYS A 141 -4.38 -5.48 15.52
N PRO A 142 -3.99 -5.10 16.74
CA PRO A 142 -4.07 -5.98 17.91
C PRO A 142 -5.51 -6.33 18.30
N LYS A 143 -6.52 -5.58 17.80
CA LYS A 143 -7.94 -5.82 18.12
C LYS A 143 -8.63 -6.79 17.16
N CYS A 144 -8.22 -6.81 15.88
CA CYS A 144 -8.94 -7.60 14.88
C CYS A 144 -8.05 -8.28 13.84
N GLN A 145 -6.72 -8.23 14.02
CA GLN A 145 -5.69 -8.87 13.17
C GLN A 145 -5.66 -8.42 11.71
N ARG A 146 -6.52 -7.46 11.31
CA ARG A 146 -6.46 -6.84 9.99
C ARG A 146 -5.18 -6.03 9.82
N PRO A 147 -4.68 -5.85 8.58
CA PRO A 147 -3.57 -4.97 8.31
C PRO A 147 -3.84 -3.56 8.83
N MET A 148 -2.78 -2.88 9.29
CA MET A 148 -2.81 -1.45 9.56
C MET A 148 -2.00 -0.71 8.51
N LYS A 149 -2.31 0.57 8.32
CA LYS A 149 -1.59 1.45 7.41
C LYS A 149 -1.22 2.75 8.11
N LEU A 150 -0.14 3.36 7.66
CA LEU A 150 0.26 4.69 8.10
C LEU A 150 -0.77 5.72 7.61
N GLN A 151 -1.34 6.49 8.52
CA GLN A 151 -2.42 7.44 8.26
C GLN A 151 -2.21 8.74 9.06
N TRP A 152 -2.94 9.78 8.67
CA TRP A 152 -3.00 11.09 9.34
C TRP A 152 -4.32 11.79 8.97
N ALA A 153 -4.70 12.83 9.72
CA ALA A 153 -5.92 13.59 9.47
C ALA A 153 -5.87 14.35 8.12
N ARG A 154 -7.01 14.42 7.42
CA ARG A 154 -7.07 14.91 6.02
C ARG A 154 -6.99 16.43 5.87
N ASN A 155 -7.36 17.16 6.91
CA ASN A 155 -7.51 18.61 6.90
C ASN A 155 -6.25 19.35 7.39
N LEU A 156 -5.12 18.64 7.48
CA LEU A 156 -3.86 19.22 7.90
C LEU A 156 -3.12 19.76 6.67
N VAL A 157 -2.82 21.06 6.70
CA VAL A 157 -1.99 21.73 5.69
C VAL A 157 -0.53 21.32 5.86
N HIS A 158 -0.07 21.29 7.11
CA HIS A 158 1.24 20.79 7.51
C HIS A 158 1.03 19.58 8.42
N VAL A 159 1.76 18.51 8.14
CA VAL A 159 1.69 17.27 8.91
C VAL A 159 2.96 17.15 9.71
N ASN A 160 2.83 17.06 11.04
CA ASN A 160 3.94 16.86 11.95
C ASN A 160 4.10 15.36 12.28
N PRO A 161 5.26 14.92 12.80
CA PRO A 161 5.49 13.52 13.15
C PRO A 161 4.40 12.92 14.07
N GLN A 162 3.91 13.71 15.04
CA GLN A 162 2.87 13.28 15.99
C GLN A 162 1.46 13.14 15.39
N ASP A 163 1.23 13.66 14.19
CA ASP A 163 -0.07 13.57 13.52
C ASP A 163 -0.27 12.22 12.82
N PHE A 164 0.82 11.47 12.65
CA PHE A 164 0.79 10.14 12.06
C PHE A 164 0.38 9.08 13.08
N TYR A 165 -0.32 8.06 12.58
CA TYR A 165 -0.72 6.89 13.35
C TYR A 165 -0.84 5.68 12.45
N TRP A 166 -0.70 4.49 13.03
CA TRP A 166 -1.15 3.25 12.42
C TRP A 166 -2.67 3.17 12.52
N GLY A 167 -3.37 3.16 11.38
CA GLY A 167 -4.82 3.02 11.29
C GLY A 167 -5.22 1.62 10.81
N CYS A 168 -6.16 0.98 11.51
CA CYS A 168 -6.69 -0.31 11.09
C CYS A 168 -7.50 -0.20 9.79
N THR A 169 -7.22 -1.06 8.80
CA THR A 169 -7.97 -1.08 7.54
C THR A 169 -9.45 -1.47 7.72
N GLY A 170 -9.80 -2.06 8.86
CA GLY A 170 -11.19 -2.29 9.28
C GLY A 170 -12.05 -1.02 9.32
N TRP A 171 -11.45 0.17 9.41
CA TRP A 171 -12.17 1.44 9.44
C TRP A 171 -12.94 1.72 8.15
N TYR A 172 -12.45 1.22 7.00
CA TYR A 172 -13.06 1.49 5.70
C TYR A 172 -14.34 0.70 5.45
N PHE A 173 -14.58 -0.36 6.21
CA PHE A 173 -15.70 -1.26 6.04
C PHE A 173 -16.79 -0.93 7.05
N ASN A 174 -18.01 -0.72 6.57
CA ASN A 174 -19.18 -0.42 7.38
C ASN A 174 -20.16 -1.61 7.38
N ASN A 175 -20.77 -1.87 8.53
CA ASN A 175 -21.95 -2.72 8.66
C ASN A 175 -23.02 -1.88 9.36
N LYS A 176 -24.09 -1.49 8.65
CA LYS A 176 -25.18 -0.66 9.20
C LYS A 176 -24.68 0.60 9.92
N GLN A 177 -23.84 1.39 9.24
CA GLN A 177 -23.21 2.62 9.75
C GLN A 177 -22.14 2.43 10.85
N VAL A 178 -21.88 1.21 11.33
CA VAL A 178 -20.81 0.92 12.28
C VAL A 178 -19.57 0.42 11.51
N ARG A 179 -18.40 0.99 11.78
CA ARG A 179 -17.14 0.50 11.18
C ARG A 179 -16.77 -0.87 11.76
N LEU A 180 -16.13 -1.73 10.96
CA LEU A 180 -15.71 -3.05 11.45
C LEU A 180 -14.63 -2.97 12.54
N CYS A 181 -13.75 -1.96 12.49
CA CYS A 181 -12.79 -1.67 13.54
C CYS A 181 -12.22 -0.26 13.40
N GLU A 182 -12.29 0.54 14.47
CA GLU A 182 -11.81 1.94 14.50
C GLU A 182 -10.47 2.10 15.23
N TYR A 183 -9.83 0.99 15.59
CA TYR A 183 -8.56 1.03 16.31
C TYR A 183 -7.48 1.79 15.54
N ARG A 184 -6.79 2.68 16.26
CA ARG A 184 -5.60 3.41 15.84
C ARG A 184 -4.54 3.32 16.94
N GLU A 185 -3.29 3.40 16.53
CA GLU A 185 -2.12 3.34 17.41
C GLU A 185 -1.16 4.46 17.00
N ASN A 186 -0.76 5.30 17.96
CA ASN A 186 0.22 6.35 17.70
C ASN A 186 1.56 5.73 17.29
N LEU A 187 2.31 6.44 16.43
CA LEU A 187 3.66 6.01 16.11
C LEU A 187 4.55 6.07 17.35
N SER A 188 5.31 5.00 17.58
CA SER A 188 6.38 4.99 18.56
C SER A 188 7.59 5.78 18.04
N ARG A 189 8.54 6.11 18.92
CA ARG A 189 9.82 6.72 18.49
C ARG A 189 10.57 5.84 17.48
N GLN A 190 10.43 4.52 17.58
CA GLN A 190 11.05 3.59 16.64
C GLN A 190 10.38 3.68 15.26
N ASP A 191 9.05 3.80 15.20
CA ASP A 191 8.33 3.96 13.93
C ASP A 191 8.74 5.23 13.17
N LEU A 192 9.27 6.24 13.87
CA LEU A 192 9.81 7.47 13.30
C LEU A 192 11.27 7.34 12.84
N ALA A 193 11.87 6.15 12.89
CA ALA A 193 13.17 5.86 12.31
C ALA A 193 12.98 4.93 11.10
N LEU A 194 13.16 5.47 9.90
CA LEU A 194 12.98 4.74 8.64
C LEU A 194 14.33 4.48 7.98
N MET A 195 14.54 3.29 7.43
CA MET A 195 15.57 3.08 6.41
C MET A 195 14.90 3.05 5.05
N THR A 196 15.26 3.97 4.17
CA THR A 196 14.59 4.11 2.87
C THR A 196 15.57 4.53 1.79
N ASP A 197 15.22 4.21 0.55
CA ASP A 197 15.93 4.71 -0.64
C ASP A 197 15.80 6.24 -0.69
N THR A 198 16.93 6.94 -0.57
CA THR A 198 16.99 8.41 -0.62
C THR A 198 17.50 8.95 -1.95
N SER A 199 17.51 8.14 -3.01
CA SER A 199 17.86 8.58 -4.36
C SER A 199 16.80 9.46 -5.02
N ALA A 200 15.62 9.59 -4.42
CA ALA A 200 14.55 10.46 -4.88
C ALA A 200 14.96 11.94 -4.67
N PRO A 201 15.01 12.78 -5.72
CA PRO A 201 15.36 14.19 -5.58
C PRO A 201 14.46 14.92 -4.57
N GLU A 202 13.22 14.47 -4.41
CA GLU A 202 12.27 15.01 -3.45
C GLU A 202 12.79 15.01 -2.01
N PHE A 203 13.68 14.06 -1.65
CA PHE A 203 14.21 13.95 -0.29
C PHE A 203 15.35 14.92 0.00
N SER A 204 15.86 15.62 -1.02
CA SER A 204 16.82 16.71 -0.84
C SER A 204 16.15 18.02 -0.42
N LEU A 205 14.82 18.08 -0.46
CA LEU A 205 14.04 19.26 -0.10
C LEU A 205 13.53 19.18 1.33
N SER A 206 13.30 20.34 1.94
CA SER A 206 12.48 20.40 3.15
C SER A 206 11.02 20.10 2.81
N ALA A 207 10.25 19.65 3.80
CA ALA A 207 8.80 19.49 3.65
C ALA A 207 8.09 20.81 3.22
N GLN A 208 8.65 21.97 3.58
CA GLN A 208 8.10 23.27 3.19
C GLN A 208 8.39 23.58 1.72
N ASP A 209 9.64 23.44 1.26
CA ASP A 209 10.03 23.72 -0.12
C ASP A 209 9.30 22.80 -1.09
N PHE A 210 9.15 21.53 -0.71
CA PHE A 210 8.41 20.57 -1.51
C PHE A 210 6.93 20.97 -1.68
N ASN A 211 6.31 21.48 -0.62
CA ASN A 211 4.93 22.00 -0.71
C ASN A 211 4.82 23.26 -1.58
N ILE A 212 5.84 24.12 -1.60
CA ILE A 212 5.87 25.30 -2.48
C ILE A 212 5.92 24.87 -3.95
N ILE A 213 6.77 23.89 -4.29
CA ILE A 213 6.88 23.36 -5.65
C ILE A 213 5.55 22.74 -6.12
N LEU A 214 4.85 22.02 -5.24
CA LEU A 214 3.54 21.43 -5.54
C LEU A 214 2.42 22.46 -5.77
N GLN A 215 2.61 23.71 -5.34
CA GLN A 215 1.65 24.79 -5.54
C GLN A 215 1.93 25.59 -6.83
N ASP A 216 3.09 25.38 -7.46
CA ASP A 216 3.36 25.96 -8.76
C ASP A 216 2.44 25.34 -9.83
N GLN A 217 1.85 26.21 -10.65
CA GLN A 217 0.84 25.81 -11.64
C GLN A 217 1.44 24.93 -12.72
N SER A 218 2.62 25.28 -13.23
CA SER A 218 3.27 24.52 -14.32
C SER A 218 3.70 23.13 -13.84
N THR A 219 4.21 23.05 -12.61
CA THR A 219 4.55 21.80 -11.95
C THR A 219 3.30 20.94 -11.75
N SER A 220 2.22 21.53 -11.26
CA SER A 220 0.94 20.83 -11.07
C SER A 220 0.41 20.25 -12.38
N GLU A 221 0.42 21.03 -13.47
CA GLU A 221 -0.02 20.58 -14.80
C GLU A 221 0.82 19.40 -15.31
N SER A 222 2.14 19.46 -15.17
CA SER A 222 3.03 18.37 -15.57
C SER A 222 2.78 17.09 -14.76
N ILE A 223 2.56 17.20 -13.45
CA ILE A 223 2.24 16.04 -12.61
C ILE A 223 0.89 15.43 -13.03
N ILE A 224 -0.10 16.26 -13.34
CA ILE A 224 -1.43 15.80 -13.79
C ILE A 224 -1.30 15.02 -15.10
N GLU A 225 -0.55 15.54 -16.07
CA GLU A 225 -0.30 14.86 -17.35
C GLU A 225 0.31 13.48 -17.13
N ARG A 226 1.40 13.40 -16.36
CA ARG A 226 2.09 12.13 -16.07
C ARG A 226 1.23 11.13 -15.30
N MET A 227 0.40 11.62 -14.38
CA MET A 227 -0.55 10.78 -13.63
C MET A 227 -1.69 10.26 -14.52
N ASP A 228 -2.15 11.07 -15.49
CA ASP A 228 -3.15 10.67 -16.48
C ASP A 228 -2.59 9.62 -17.45
N ASP A 229 -1.35 9.81 -17.92
CA ASP A 229 -0.65 8.85 -18.76
C ASP A 229 -0.48 7.51 -18.04
N LEU A 230 0.02 7.54 -16.79
CA LEU A 230 0.14 6.36 -15.95
C LEU A 230 -1.21 5.66 -15.77
N GLN A 231 -2.28 6.43 -15.49
CA GLN A 231 -3.62 5.86 -15.34
C GLN A 231 -4.10 5.20 -16.64
N SER A 232 -3.87 5.84 -17.78
CA SER A 232 -4.24 5.35 -19.10
C SER A 232 -3.53 4.04 -19.42
N ASP A 233 -2.22 3.98 -19.19
CA ASP A 233 -1.40 2.79 -19.42
C ASP A 233 -1.80 1.61 -18.53
N LEU A 234 -2.00 1.86 -17.24
CA LEU A 234 -2.49 0.84 -16.31
C LEU A 234 -3.85 0.30 -16.76
N ARG A 235 -4.77 1.19 -17.15
CA ARG A 235 -6.11 0.80 -17.62
C ARG A 235 -6.06 -0.01 -18.91
N LYS A 236 -5.24 0.42 -19.88
CA LYS A 236 -5.06 -0.25 -21.17
C LYS A 236 -4.55 -1.68 -20.99
N ASN A 237 -3.63 -1.87 -20.05
CA ASN A 237 -3.03 -3.17 -19.74
C ASN A 237 -3.81 -3.96 -18.67
N LYS A 238 -4.94 -3.43 -18.16
CA LYS A 238 -5.74 -4.02 -17.07
C LYS A 238 -4.92 -4.30 -15.80
N LEU A 239 -3.96 -3.43 -15.50
CA LEU A 239 -3.08 -3.54 -14.34
C LEU A 239 -3.55 -2.64 -13.19
N GLY A 240 -3.27 -3.08 -11.97
CA GLY A 240 -3.33 -2.26 -10.76
C GLY A 240 -1.94 -1.98 -10.20
N ILE A 241 -1.88 -1.24 -9.10
CA ILE A 241 -0.63 -0.91 -8.40
C ILE A 241 -0.27 -2.05 -7.44
N SER A 242 0.74 -2.85 -7.78
CA SER A 242 1.08 -4.09 -7.06
C SER A 242 1.55 -3.90 -5.62
N ILE A 243 2.10 -2.74 -5.29
CA ILE A 243 2.57 -2.37 -3.94
C ILE A 243 1.45 -1.93 -2.99
N VAL A 244 0.20 -1.87 -3.48
CA VAL A 244 -0.99 -1.57 -2.68
C VAL A 244 -2.11 -2.51 -3.06
N CYS A 245 -2.47 -3.42 -2.16
CA CYS A 245 -3.56 -4.36 -2.38
C CYS A 245 -4.79 -3.99 -1.56
N CYS A 246 -5.96 -4.41 -2.03
CA CYS A 246 -7.17 -4.35 -1.21
C CYS A 246 -7.03 -5.31 -0.01
N PRO A 247 -7.25 -4.88 1.25
CA PRO A 247 -7.09 -5.73 2.41
C PRO A 247 -8.20 -6.79 2.55
N ILE A 248 -9.23 -6.76 1.69
CA ILE A 248 -10.26 -7.82 1.61
C ILE A 248 -9.94 -8.76 0.45
N HIS A 249 -9.80 -8.20 -0.75
CA HIS A 249 -9.70 -8.97 -1.99
C HIS A 249 -8.27 -9.39 -2.32
N ALA A 250 -7.26 -8.79 -1.69
CA ALA A 250 -5.83 -9.00 -1.95
C ALA A 250 -5.39 -8.80 -3.41
N GLU A 251 -6.20 -8.05 -4.17
CA GLU A 251 -5.87 -7.61 -5.51
C GLU A 251 -5.23 -6.22 -5.51
N PRO A 252 -4.31 -5.96 -6.47
CA PRO A 252 -3.75 -4.64 -6.71
C PRO A 252 -4.83 -3.56 -6.87
N MET A 253 -4.62 -2.42 -6.22
CA MET A 253 -5.55 -1.31 -6.26
C MET A 253 -5.46 -0.56 -7.59
N THR A 254 -6.59 -0.08 -8.11
CA THR A 254 -6.67 0.65 -9.37
C THR A 254 -6.52 2.15 -9.16
N LEU A 255 -5.74 2.82 -10.01
CA LEU A 255 -5.61 4.28 -10.00
C LEU A 255 -6.85 4.94 -10.59
N GLN A 256 -7.44 5.88 -9.85
CA GLN A 256 -8.65 6.60 -10.21
C GLN A 256 -8.42 8.10 -10.16
N LYS A 257 -9.10 8.82 -11.07
CA LYS A 257 -9.15 10.28 -11.12
C LYS A 257 -10.55 10.74 -10.75
N LYS A 258 -10.66 11.75 -9.89
CA LYS A 258 -11.95 12.37 -9.56
C LYS A 258 -12.41 13.27 -10.70
N LYS A 259 -13.71 13.25 -10.98
CA LYS A 259 -14.32 14.19 -11.94
C LYS A 259 -14.26 15.65 -11.45
N ASN A 260 -14.44 15.87 -10.15
CA ASN A 260 -14.53 17.19 -9.53
C ASN A 260 -13.47 17.35 -8.42
N GLY A 261 -12.23 16.91 -8.66
CA GLY A 261 -11.14 17.10 -7.70
C GLY A 261 -10.78 18.58 -7.57
N VAL A 262 -10.46 19.03 -6.35
CA VAL A 262 -10.02 20.41 -6.09
C VAL A 262 -8.52 20.41 -5.82
N GLY A 263 -7.75 20.94 -6.78
CA GLY A 263 -6.28 20.93 -6.73
C GLY A 263 -5.67 19.53 -6.93
N LEU A 264 -4.34 19.50 -7.06
CA LEU A 264 -3.57 18.29 -7.38
C LEU A 264 -3.81 17.15 -6.37
N LEU A 265 -3.71 17.46 -5.07
CA LEU A 265 -3.73 16.47 -3.99
C LEU A 265 -5.12 15.86 -3.67
N ASP A 266 -6.19 16.37 -4.29
CA ASP A 266 -7.53 15.77 -4.20
C ASP A 266 -7.97 15.06 -5.49
N GLN A 267 -7.13 15.07 -6.53
CA GLN A 267 -7.51 14.60 -7.86
C GLN A 267 -7.39 13.08 -8.02
N TYR A 268 -6.39 12.46 -7.41
CA TYR A 268 -6.09 11.04 -7.59
C TYR A 268 -6.29 10.22 -6.31
N TYR A 269 -6.71 8.97 -6.48
CA TYR A 269 -6.88 8.01 -5.39
C TYR A 269 -6.77 6.59 -5.93
N LEU A 270 -6.46 5.64 -5.05
CA LEU A 270 -6.50 4.22 -5.37
C LEU A 270 -7.83 3.63 -4.89
N ARG A 271 -8.37 2.69 -5.67
CA ARG A 271 -9.65 2.04 -5.37
C ARG A 271 -9.59 0.55 -5.64
N CYS A 272 -10.28 -0.23 -4.79
CA CYS A 272 -10.45 -1.65 -5.02
C CYS A 272 -11.05 -1.92 -6.42
N PRO A 273 -10.55 -2.91 -7.19
CA PRO A 273 -11.13 -3.27 -8.48
C PRO A 273 -12.61 -3.70 -8.36
N HIS A 274 -12.98 -4.26 -7.22
CA HIS A 274 -14.34 -4.68 -6.88
C HIS A 274 -15.21 -3.58 -6.26
N TRP A 275 -14.83 -2.31 -6.40
CA TRP A 275 -15.67 -1.20 -5.97
C TRP A 275 -16.92 -1.07 -6.84
N ALA A 276 -18.04 -0.78 -6.21
CA ALA A 276 -19.28 -0.39 -6.87
C ALA A 276 -19.98 0.72 -6.06
N PRO A 277 -20.78 1.58 -6.70
CA PRO A 277 -21.52 2.63 -5.99
C PRO A 277 -22.59 2.05 -5.04
N ASN A 278 -23.17 2.92 -4.20
CA ASN A 278 -24.31 2.59 -3.33
C ASN A 278 -24.07 1.41 -2.37
N ASP A 279 -22.85 1.29 -1.83
CA ASP A 279 -22.43 0.21 -0.94
C ASP A 279 -22.58 -1.22 -1.54
N GLN A 280 -22.64 -1.33 -2.86
CA GLN A 280 -22.80 -2.62 -3.56
C GLN A 280 -21.48 -3.36 -3.82
N GLY A 281 -20.35 -2.73 -3.52
CA GLY A 281 -19.02 -3.30 -3.75
C GLY A 281 -18.07 -3.00 -2.61
N CYS A 282 -16.79 -3.27 -2.83
CA CYS A 282 -15.77 -3.01 -1.82
C CYS A 282 -15.58 -1.50 -1.61
N PRO A 283 -15.80 -0.96 -0.40
CA PRO A 283 -15.68 0.48 -0.16
C PRO A 283 -14.22 0.95 0.00
N TYR A 284 -13.25 0.02 -0.04
CA TYR A 284 -11.86 0.32 0.25
C TYR A 284 -11.25 1.24 -0.82
N THR A 285 -10.74 2.38 -0.34
CA THR A 285 -10.06 3.41 -1.13
C THR A 285 -8.86 3.92 -0.34
N GLU A 286 -7.78 4.24 -1.05
CA GLU A 286 -6.61 4.90 -0.49
C GLU A 286 -6.47 6.28 -1.15
N LYS A 287 -6.31 7.33 -0.36
CA LYS A 287 -6.12 8.67 -0.92
C LYS A 287 -4.64 8.94 -1.13
N LEU A 288 -4.31 9.55 -2.27
CA LEU A 288 -2.97 10.11 -2.54
C LEU A 288 -2.98 11.58 -2.13
N LYS A 289 -2.90 11.82 -0.81
CA LYS A 289 -3.20 13.11 -0.15
C LYS A 289 -1.96 13.99 0.11
N SER A 290 -0.82 13.67 -0.50
CA SER A 290 0.43 14.44 -0.40
C SER A 290 1.23 14.28 -1.69
N GLY A 291 2.06 15.29 -2.02
CA GLY A 291 2.94 15.19 -3.18
C GLY A 291 3.94 14.05 -3.05
N SER A 292 4.36 13.70 -1.82
CA SER A 292 5.27 12.57 -1.60
C SER A 292 4.65 11.25 -2.02
N GLN A 293 3.34 11.04 -1.78
CA GLN A 293 2.66 9.84 -2.23
C GLN A 293 2.54 9.79 -3.76
N LEU A 294 2.32 10.93 -4.41
CA LEU A 294 2.29 11.01 -5.88
C LEU A 294 3.68 10.73 -6.47
N ALA A 295 4.72 11.36 -5.91
CA ALA A 295 6.10 11.15 -6.30
C ALA A 295 6.54 9.70 -6.09
N ALA A 296 6.19 9.10 -4.97
CA ALA A 296 6.45 7.68 -4.70
C ALA A 296 5.76 6.76 -5.69
N LEU A 297 4.49 7.03 -6.01
CA LEU A 297 3.74 6.25 -6.98
C LEU A 297 4.35 6.37 -8.38
N LEU A 298 4.65 7.58 -8.84
CA LEU A 298 5.29 7.83 -10.13
C LEU A 298 6.67 7.17 -10.17
N LYS A 299 7.53 7.40 -9.17
CA LYS A 299 8.87 6.80 -9.13
C LYS A 299 8.79 5.28 -9.18
N HIS A 300 7.83 4.69 -8.46
CA HIS A 300 7.66 3.25 -8.45
C HIS A 300 7.18 2.69 -9.81
N GLN A 301 6.31 3.41 -10.53
CA GLN A 301 5.71 2.93 -11.78
C GLN A 301 6.50 3.32 -13.04
N THR A 302 7.17 4.47 -13.02
CA THR A 302 7.84 5.07 -14.19
C THR A 302 9.33 5.30 -13.99
N GLY A 303 9.87 5.01 -12.80
CA GLY A 303 11.28 5.23 -12.45
C GLY A 303 11.63 6.66 -12.04
N THR A 304 10.71 7.62 -12.21
CA THR A 304 10.92 9.05 -11.94
C THR A 304 9.83 9.60 -11.02
N GLY A 305 10.23 10.39 -10.02
CA GLY A 305 9.32 11.06 -9.09
C GLY A 305 8.66 12.29 -9.72
N ILE A 306 8.16 13.24 -8.93
CA ILE A 306 7.61 14.48 -9.49
C ILE A 306 8.69 15.47 -9.94
N LEU A 307 9.90 15.35 -9.39
CA LEU A 307 11.08 16.12 -9.79
C LEU A 307 11.96 15.38 -10.81
#